data_AF-R0HLF7-F1
#
_entry.id   AF-R0HLF7-F1
#
_cell.length_a   1.000
_cell.length_b   1.000
_cell.length_c   1.000
_cell.angle_alpha   90.00
_cell.angle_beta   90.00
_cell.angle_gamma   90.00
#
_symmetry.space_group_name_H-M   'P 1'
#
loop_
_entity.id
_entity.type
_entity.pdbx_description
1 polymer ?
#
loop_
_entity_poly.entity_id
_entity_poly.type
_entity_poly.pdbx_seq_one_letter_code
_entity_poly.pdbx_strand_id
1 'polypeptide(L)'
;MAKDREEQSNEKPSYFKNMSFPFNTIFLISNAIFLVTSTFWFITVVMLHYRTDECNRFVTAPGIFVSFSFLVMALTGLCASYFKSDCLFRIHFFIFFLWMFVVVAKAVFFIFLEKEINPRLFPGTKIQEYRFEDYSGWVRRLVVKDDEWYRTRRCLVKDHVCNELNQNMTASQFYQMNLTPIQSGCCKPPLSCGYKYEQPTIWTGLRYYNNLEDDCKRWNNSADTLCLDCDSCKAVIIADLQHNSFSVTMNVLHVIFSLSIGITGWFSWLRILGETQK
;
A
#
# COMPACT_ATOMS: atom_id res chain seq x y z
N MET A 1 46.55 23.74 54.71
CA MET A 1 45.08 23.63 54.79
C MET A 1 44.48 24.31 53.56
N ALA A 2 44.42 23.59 52.44
CA ALA A 2 43.71 23.96 51.20
C ALA A 2 43.91 22.82 50.18
N LYS A 3 43.33 21.67 50.49
CA LYS A 3 43.17 20.50 49.62
C LYS A 3 41.90 19.84 50.17
N ASP A 4 40.99 19.40 49.31
CA ASP A 4 39.68 18.78 49.63
C ASP A 4 38.45 19.66 49.38
N ARG A 5 38.31 20.25 48.18
CA ARG A 5 36.99 20.79 47.76
C ARG A 5 36.67 20.78 46.26
N GLU A 6 37.18 19.82 45.48
CA GLU A 6 36.84 19.70 44.04
C GLU A 6 36.57 18.25 43.56
N GLU A 7 35.94 17.39 44.37
CA GLU A 7 35.54 16.04 43.94
C GLU A 7 34.03 15.74 44.04
N GLN A 8 33.19 16.77 43.96
CA GLN A 8 31.72 16.60 43.89
C GLN A 8 31.10 17.38 42.73
N SER A 9 31.22 16.87 41.50
CA SER A 9 30.21 17.09 40.46
C SER A 9 30.46 16.24 39.21
N ASN A 10 30.29 14.92 39.31
CA ASN A 10 29.97 14.11 38.12
C ASN A 10 29.26 12.80 38.48
N GLU A 11 28.27 12.86 39.37
CA GLU A 11 27.26 11.80 39.43
C GLU A 11 26.36 11.91 38.18
N LYS A 12 26.67 11.09 37.17
CA LYS A 12 25.67 10.71 36.15
C LYS A 12 24.42 10.22 36.87
N PRO A 13 23.20 10.63 36.46
CA PRO A 13 22.00 10.37 37.22
C PRO A 13 21.75 8.86 37.37
N SER A 14 21.75 8.42 38.64
CA SER A 14 21.45 7.09 39.18
C SER A 14 20.08 6.51 38.77
N TYR A 15 19.29 7.25 37.98
CA TYR A 15 17.95 6.84 37.54
C TYR A 15 17.96 5.64 36.58
N PHE A 16 19.01 5.48 35.78
CA PHE A 16 19.10 4.37 34.80
C PHE A 16 19.50 3.02 35.41
N LYS A 17 19.94 3.00 36.67
CA LYS A 17 20.49 1.79 37.30
C LYS A 17 19.42 0.88 37.92
N ASN A 18 18.23 1.42 38.20
CA ASN A 18 17.16 0.72 38.93
C ASN A 18 16.00 0.22 38.04
N MET A 19 16.03 0.47 36.74
CA MET A 19 15.06 -0.12 35.81
C MET A 19 15.69 -1.38 35.20
N SER A 20 15.57 -2.51 35.90
CA SER A 20 16.04 -3.85 35.48
C SER A 20 15.24 -4.43 34.30
N PHE A 21 14.67 -3.59 33.46
CA PHE A 21 13.85 -4.03 32.35
C PHE A 21 14.71 -4.79 31.32
N PRO A 22 14.35 -6.01 30.92
CA PRO A 22 15.19 -6.87 30.09
C PRO A 22 15.07 -6.49 28.60
N PHE A 23 15.43 -5.25 28.25
CA PHE A 23 15.34 -4.72 26.87
C PHE A 23 16.01 -5.65 25.84
N ASN A 24 17.20 -6.19 26.15
CA ASN A 24 17.90 -7.13 25.27
C ASN A 24 17.10 -8.41 25.00
N THR A 25 16.48 -8.99 26.03
CA THR A 25 15.67 -10.20 25.87
C THR A 25 14.41 -9.91 25.06
N ILE A 26 13.78 -8.75 25.29
CA ILE A 26 12.58 -8.32 24.56
C ILE A 26 12.91 -8.06 23.09
N PHE A 27 14.01 -7.36 22.81
CA PHE A 27 14.46 -7.10 21.44
C PHE A 27 14.83 -8.40 20.72
N LEU A 28 15.50 -9.34 21.39
CA LEU A 28 15.80 -10.67 20.85
C LEU A 28 14.52 -11.46 20.50
N ILE A 29 13.56 -11.54 21.44
CA ILE A 29 12.30 -12.25 21.23
C ILE A 29 11.49 -11.60 20.12
N SER A 30 11.42 -10.27 20.09
CA SER A 30 10.71 -9.52 19.04
C SER A 30 11.28 -9.81 17.64
N ASN A 31 12.62 -9.78 17.49
CA ASN A 31 13.26 -10.11 16.22
C ASN A 31 13.12 -11.59 15.84
N ALA A 32 13.10 -12.51 16.82
CA ALA A 32 12.86 -13.92 16.57
C ALA A 32 11.43 -14.17 16.04
N ILE A 33 10.42 -13.55 16.67
CA ILE A 33 9.04 -13.59 16.18
C ILE A 33 8.96 -12.98 14.79
N PHE A 34 9.58 -11.81 14.59
CA PHE A 34 9.60 -11.12 13.29
C PHE A 34 10.29 -11.94 12.19
N LEU A 35 11.32 -12.72 12.53
CA LEU A 35 11.99 -13.62 11.60
C LEU A 35 11.06 -14.75 11.16
N VAL A 36 10.33 -15.37 12.09
CA VAL A 36 9.37 -16.44 11.77
C VAL A 36 8.23 -15.90 10.90
N THR A 37 7.66 -14.76 11.26
CA THR A 37 6.57 -14.16 10.47
C THR A 37 7.01 -13.71 9.09
N SER A 38 8.19 -13.08 8.98
CA SER A 38 8.75 -12.68 7.68
C SER A 38 9.13 -13.87 6.80
N THR A 39 9.61 -14.97 7.39
CA THR A 39 9.88 -16.22 6.65
C THR A 39 8.60 -16.84 6.11
N PHE A 40 7.57 -16.94 6.96
CA PHE A 40 6.25 -17.41 6.52
C PHE A 40 5.70 -16.54 5.38
N TRP A 41 5.75 -15.22 5.54
CA TRP A 41 5.29 -14.28 4.52
C TRP A 41 6.08 -14.41 3.20
N PHE A 42 7.41 -14.48 3.27
CA PHE A 42 8.27 -14.68 2.09
C PHE A 42 7.91 -15.97 1.34
N ILE A 43 7.77 -17.09 2.07
CA ILE A 43 7.36 -18.37 1.46
C ILE A 43 5.99 -18.24 0.80
N THR A 44 5.00 -17.66 1.49
CA THR A 44 3.65 -17.46 0.92
C THR A 44 3.69 -16.61 -0.34
N VAL A 45 4.45 -15.52 -0.36
CA VAL A 45 4.55 -14.63 -1.52
C VAL A 45 5.27 -15.31 -2.69
N VAL A 46 6.33 -16.06 -2.43
CA VAL A 46 7.04 -16.83 -3.46
C VAL A 46 6.15 -17.93 -4.03
N MET A 47 5.45 -18.69 -3.18
CA MET A 47 4.50 -19.71 -3.61
C MET A 47 3.36 -19.10 -4.43
N LEU A 48 2.85 -17.94 -4.02
CA LEU A 48 1.86 -17.18 -4.77
C LEU A 48 2.43 -16.77 -6.14
N HIS A 49 3.66 -16.26 -6.21
CA HIS A 49 4.31 -15.88 -7.47
C HIS A 49 4.42 -17.04 -8.47
N TYR A 50 4.71 -18.26 -7.99
CA TYR A 50 4.79 -19.44 -8.85
C TYR A 50 3.42 -19.99 -9.27
N ARG A 51 2.39 -19.84 -8.42
CA ARG A 51 1.04 -20.32 -8.73
C ARG A 51 0.20 -19.31 -9.51
N THR A 52 0.59 -18.04 -9.48
CA THR A 52 -0.16 -16.98 -10.13
C THR A 52 0.17 -16.86 -11.60
N ASP A 53 -0.86 -16.55 -12.38
CA ASP A 53 -0.72 -16.26 -13.80
C ASP A 53 0.04 -14.94 -14.04
N GLU A 54 0.42 -14.70 -15.30
CA GLU A 54 1.16 -13.50 -15.73
C GLU A 54 0.57 -12.18 -15.21
N CYS A 55 -0.74 -12.14 -15.00
CA CYS A 55 -1.47 -10.99 -14.49
C CYS A 55 -1.07 -10.60 -13.06
N ASN A 56 -1.14 -11.56 -12.15
CA ASN A 56 -0.81 -11.35 -10.73
C ASN A 56 0.71 -11.32 -10.51
N ARG A 57 1.50 -11.68 -11.52
CA ARG A 57 2.97 -11.58 -11.47
C ARG A 57 3.47 -10.16 -11.26
N PHE A 58 2.77 -9.17 -11.83
CA PHE A 58 3.11 -7.75 -11.68
C PHE A 58 3.01 -7.28 -10.22
N VAL A 59 2.01 -7.78 -9.47
CA VAL A 59 1.80 -7.45 -8.05
C VAL A 59 2.71 -8.28 -7.14
N THR A 60 2.93 -9.55 -7.47
CA THR A 60 3.71 -10.46 -6.62
C THR A 60 5.22 -10.22 -6.71
N ALA A 61 5.74 -9.77 -7.85
CA ALA A 61 7.17 -9.48 -8.05
C ALA A 61 7.75 -8.44 -7.04
N PRO A 62 7.17 -7.24 -6.87
CA PRO A 62 7.64 -6.30 -5.85
C PRO A 62 7.44 -6.85 -4.42
N GLY A 63 6.42 -7.69 -4.20
CA GLY A 63 6.19 -8.37 -2.93
C GLY A 63 7.35 -9.27 -2.49
N ILE A 64 8.01 -9.98 -3.41
CA ILE A 64 9.17 -10.82 -3.12
C ILE A 64 10.34 -9.97 -2.61
N PHE A 65 10.62 -8.86 -3.30
CA PHE A 65 11.71 -7.96 -2.91
C PHE A 65 11.48 -7.36 -1.52
N VAL A 66 10.26 -6.92 -1.22
CA VAL A 66 9.89 -6.35 0.09
C VAL A 66 10.00 -7.41 1.20
N SER A 67 9.46 -8.61 0.97
CA SER A 67 9.51 -9.70 1.97
C SER A 67 10.94 -10.18 2.25
N PHE A 68 11.78 -10.26 1.23
CA PHE A 68 13.22 -10.55 1.40
C PHE A 68 13.94 -9.46 2.21
N SER A 69 13.62 -8.18 1.97
CA SER A 69 14.22 -7.08 2.73
C SER A 69 13.88 -7.17 4.23
N PHE A 70 12.66 -7.58 4.57
CA PHE A 70 12.26 -7.82 5.97
C PHE A 70 13.02 -8.98 6.62
N LEU A 71 13.29 -10.05 5.88
CA LEU A 71 14.11 -11.16 6.37
C LEU A 71 15.52 -10.70 6.76
N VAL A 72 16.17 -9.91 5.89
CA VAL A 72 17.51 -9.37 6.16
C VAL A 72 17.50 -8.47 7.40
N MET A 73 16.47 -7.64 7.57
CA MET A 73 16.32 -6.81 8.76
C MET A 73 16.15 -7.65 10.04
N ALA A 74 15.32 -8.68 10.00
CA ALA A 74 15.08 -9.57 11.13
C ALA A 74 16.35 -10.34 11.53
N LEU A 75 17.07 -10.88 10.55
CA LEU A 75 18.33 -11.60 10.76
C LEU A 75 19.41 -10.70 11.38
N THR A 76 19.60 -9.49 10.83
CA THR A 76 20.59 -8.54 11.36
C THR A 76 20.25 -8.11 12.80
N GLY A 77 18.97 -7.88 13.11
CA GLY A 77 18.54 -7.56 14.47
C GLY A 77 18.76 -8.71 15.47
N LEU A 78 18.44 -9.95 15.05
CA LEU A 78 18.68 -11.14 15.86
C LEU A 78 20.18 -11.36 16.12
N CYS A 79 21.01 -11.29 15.09
CA CYS A 79 22.46 -11.42 15.23
C CYS A 79 23.05 -10.30 16.10
N ALA A 80 22.61 -9.05 15.94
CA ALA A 80 23.06 -7.93 16.76
C ALA A 80 22.80 -8.18 18.25
N SER A 81 21.58 -8.62 18.59
CA SER A 81 21.21 -8.92 19.97
C SER A 81 21.90 -10.16 20.53
N TYR A 82 22.11 -11.20 19.71
CA TYR A 82 22.72 -12.45 20.15
C TYR A 82 24.22 -12.29 20.41
N PHE A 83 24.96 -11.69 19.48
CA PHE A 83 26.40 -11.49 19.60
C PHE A 83 26.79 -10.30 20.47
N LYS A 84 25.81 -9.46 20.86
CA LYS A 84 26.02 -8.20 21.60
C LYS A 84 27.10 -7.30 20.96
N SER A 85 27.21 -7.37 19.62
CA SER A 85 28.25 -6.65 18.87
C SER A 85 27.76 -5.26 18.49
N ASP A 86 28.49 -4.25 18.92
CA ASP A 86 28.20 -2.85 18.60
C ASP A 86 28.20 -2.57 17.08
N CYS A 87 29.08 -3.21 16.31
CA CYS A 87 29.12 -3.08 14.86
C CYS A 87 27.80 -3.58 14.21
N LEU A 88 27.26 -4.71 14.68
CA LEU A 88 26.00 -5.26 14.17
C LEU A 88 24.81 -4.35 14.50
N PHE A 89 24.78 -3.73 15.68
CA PHE A 89 23.75 -2.74 16.02
C PHE A 89 23.81 -1.53 15.09
N ARG A 90 25.00 -1.02 14.78
CA ARG A 90 25.17 0.10 13.83
C ARG A 90 24.64 -0.23 12.44
N ILE A 91 24.94 -1.43 11.93
CA ILE A 91 24.41 -1.91 10.65
C ILE A 91 22.88 -2.05 10.72
N HIS A 92 22.35 -2.65 11.79
CA HIS A 92 20.91 -2.81 11.98
C HIS A 92 20.17 -1.46 11.99
N PHE A 93 20.65 -0.46 12.72
CA PHE A 93 20.02 0.86 12.74
C PHE A 93 20.11 1.57 11.39
N PHE A 94 21.19 1.40 10.63
CA PHE A 94 21.29 1.94 9.28
C PHE A 94 20.22 1.32 8.36
N ILE A 95 20.06 0.00 8.38
CA ILE A 95 19.01 -0.69 7.61
C ILE A 95 17.61 -0.23 8.06
N PHE A 96 17.39 -0.13 9.37
CA PHE A 96 16.12 0.35 9.94
C PHE A 96 15.80 1.79 9.52
N PHE A 97 16.81 2.67 9.46
CA PHE A 97 16.65 4.04 8.98
C PHE A 97 16.23 4.09 7.51
N LEU A 98 16.90 3.34 6.64
CA LEU A 98 16.53 3.25 5.22
C LEU A 98 15.09 2.75 5.06
N TRP A 99 14.71 1.76 5.86
CA TRP A 99 13.36 1.22 5.83
C TRP A 99 12.31 2.24 6.29
N MET A 100 12.57 2.96 7.38
CA MET A 100 11.70 4.02 7.87
C MET A 100 11.51 5.10 6.80
N PHE A 101 12.59 5.47 6.09
CA PHE A 101 12.51 6.40 4.97
C PHE A 101 11.58 5.88 3.87
N VAL A 102 11.70 4.61 3.47
CA VAL A 102 10.83 3.99 2.46
C VAL A 102 9.37 4.00 2.90
N VAL A 103 9.08 3.63 4.15
CA VAL A 103 7.70 3.59 4.66
C VAL A 103 7.09 4.98 4.74
N VAL A 104 7.83 5.98 5.21
CA VAL A 104 7.35 7.37 5.26
C VAL A 104 7.17 7.93 3.86
N ALA A 105 8.13 7.75 2.94
CA ALA A 105 8.02 8.21 1.57
C ALA A 105 6.80 7.61 0.86
N LYS A 106 6.56 6.31 1.06
CA LYS A 106 5.37 5.62 0.59
C LYS A 106 4.08 6.24 1.17
N ALA A 107 4.01 6.44 2.48
CA ALA A 107 2.83 7.03 3.12
C ALA A 107 2.53 8.44 2.57
N VAL A 108 3.56 9.27 2.46
CA VAL A 108 3.47 10.62 1.88
C VAL A 108 2.97 10.54 0.44
N PHE A 109 3.54 9.65 -0.38
CA PHE A 109 3.13 9.46 -1.77
C PHE A 109 1.64 9.11 -1.90
N PHE A 110 1.14 8.15 -1.12
CA PHE A 110 -0.29 7.78 -1.19
C PHE A 110 -1.23 8.87 -0.67
N ILE A 111 -0.82 9.65 0.34
CA ILE A 111 -1.58 10.83 0.78
C ILE A 111 -1.66 11.88 -0.32
N PHE A 112 -0.57 12.10 -1.06
CA PHE A 112 -0.58 12.99 -2.21
C PHE A 112 -1.45 12.45 -3.34
N LEU A 113 -1.38 11.15 -3.65
CA LEU A 113 -2.24 10.52 -4.65
C LEU A 113 -3.73 10.67 -4.30
N GLU A 114 -4.11 10.45 -3.04
CA GLU A 114 -5.49 10.57 -2.59
C GLU A 114 -6.06 11.97 -2.82
N LYS A 115 -5.28 13.02 -2.58
CA LYS A 115 -5.70 14.41 -2.82
C LYS A 115 -5.95 14.71 -4.30
N GLU A 116 -5.35 13.94 -5.18
CA GLU A 116 -5.41 14.14 -6.62
C GLU A 116 -6.54 13.32 -7.26
N ILE A 117 -6.90 12.19 -6.64
CA ILE A 117 -8.04 11.37 -7.03
C ILE A 117 -9.29 12.08 -6.53
N ASN A 118 -9.88 12.92 -7.37
CA ASN A 118 -11.10 13.68 -7.08
C ASN A 118 -12.32 12.95 -7.68
N PRO A 119 -12.90 11.92 -7.03
CA PRO A 119 -14.07 11.23 -7.56
C PRO A 119 -15.28 12.16 -7.59
N ARG A 120 -16.00 12.16 -8.71
CA ARG A 120 -17.24 12.93 -8.84
C ARG A 120 -18.44 12.06 -8.52
N LEU A 121 -19.28 12.49 -7.58
CA LEU A 121 -20.56 11.82 -7.35
C LEU A 121 -21.54 12.20 -8.46
N PHE A 122 -22.11 11.23 -9.16
CA PHE A 122 -23.12 11.54 -10.15
C PHE A 122 -24.44 11.94 -9.46
N PRO A 123 -25.05 13.09 -9.82
CA PRO A 123 -26.21 13.63 -9.11
C PRO A 123 -27.36 12.62 -8.93
N GLY A 124 -27.86 12.49 -7.70
CA GLY A 124 -28.96 11.57 -7.37
C GLY A 124 -28.56 10.10 -7.22
N THR A 125 -27.26 9.79 -7.25
CA THR A 125 -26.73 8.42 -7.12
C THR A 125 -25.63 8.35 -6.06
N LYS A 126 -25.25 7.13 -5.66
CA LYS A 126 -24.05 6.85 -4.84
C LYS A 126 -22.83 6.50 -5.69
N ILE A 127 -22.96 6.55 -7.01
CA ILE A 127 -21.91 6.13 -7.93
C ILE A 127 -20.87 7.25 -8.06
N GLN A 128 -19.61 6.88 -7.82
CA GLN A 128 -18.45 7.72 -8.06
C GLN A 128 -17.96 7.52 -9.50
N GLU A 129 -17.74 8.61 -10.22
CA GLU A 129 -17.12 8.62 -11.54
C GLU A 129 -15.72 9.22 -11.48
N TYR A 130 -14.82 8.64 -12.27
CA TYR A 130 -13.42 9.02 -12.33
C TYR A 130 -13.10 9.45 -13.75
N ARG A 131 -12.54 10.66 -13.89
CA ARG A 131 -12.18 11.25 -15.18
C ARG A 131 -10.72 11.69 -15.15
N PHE A 132 -10.02 11.47 -16.27
CA PHE A 132 -8.64 11.92 -16.40
C PHE A 132 -8.45 13.43 -16.31
N GLU A 133 -9.46 14.20 -16.72
CA GLU A 133 -9.44 15.66 -16.67
C GLU A 133 -9.31 16.19 -15.25
N ASP A 134 -9.81 15.44 -14.27
CA ASP A 134 -9.75 15.79 -12.84
C ASP A 134 -8.40 15.46 -12.20
N TYR A 135 -7.58 14.64 -12.87
CA TYR A 135 -6.26 14.29 -12.38
C TYR A 135 -5.24 15.34 -12.84
N SER A 136 -4.35 15.72 -11.93
CA SER A 136 -3.20 16.56 -12.28
C SER A 136 -2.30 15.90 -13.31
N GLY A 137 -1.54 16.73 -14.03
CA GLY A 137 -0.69 16.26 -15.13
C GLY A 137 0.39 15.25 -14.70
N TRP A 138 0.77 15.21 -13.42
CA TRP A 138 1.74 14.23 -12.93
C TRP A 138 1.08 12.87 -12.65
N VAL A 139 -0.12 12.83 -12.06
CA VAL A 139 -0.88 11.59 -11.86
C VAL A 139 -1.29 10.97 -13.19
N ARG A 140 -1.67 11.80 -14.16
CA ARG A 140 -1.97 11.33 -15.53
C ARG A 140 -0.79 10.60 -16.17
N ARG A 141 0.46 11.00 -15.87
CA ARG A 141 1.67 10.30 -16.36
C ARG A 141 1.96 8.98 -15.63
N LEU A 142 1.38 8.79 -14.45
CA LEU A 142 1.46 7.53 -13.71
C LEU A 142 0.46 6.50 -14.25
N VAL A 143 -0.62 6.94 -14.90
CA VAL A 143 -1.58 6.03 -15.53
C VAL A 143 -0.88 5.29 -16.66
N VAL A 144 -1.09 3.98 -16.70
CA VAL A 144 -0.50 3.05 -17.67
C VAL A 144 -0.66 3.61 -19.08
N LYS A 145 0.46 3.77 -19.80
CA LYS A 145 0.46 4.22 -21.19
C LYS A 145 -0.32 3.23 -22.06
N ASP A 146 -0.87 3.71 -23.17
CA ASP A 146 -1.72 2.90 -24.06
C ASP A 146 -1.03 1.62 -24.57
N ASP A 147 0.29 1.66 -24.77
CA ASP A 147 1.11 0.52 -25.20
C ASP A 147 1.24 -0.57 -24.13
N GLU A 148 1.18 -0.21 -22.85
CA GLU A 148 1.24 -1.14 -21.72
C GLU A 148 -0.16 -1.57 -21.23
N TRP A 149 -1.21 -0.82 -21.58
CA TRP A 149 -2.58 -1.05 -21.16
C TRP A 149 -3.11 -2.44 -21.54
N TYR A 150 -2.67 -2.98 -22.68
CA TYR A 150 -3.09 -4.29 -23.18
C TYR A 150 -2.89 -5.43 -22.16
N ARG A 151 -1.84 -5.36 -21.33
CA ARG A 151 -1.61 -6.38 -20.28
C ARG A 151 -2.64 -6.26 -19.16
N THR A 152 -2.88 -5.04 -18.68
CA THR A 152 -3.87 -4.74 -17.63
C THR A 152 -5.29 -5.03 -18.11
N ARG A 153 -5.62 -4.73 -19.36
CA ARG A 153 -6.92 -5.10 -19.92
C ARG A 153 -7.15 -6.60 -19.91
N ARG A 154 -6.17 -7.40 -20.39
CA ARG A 154 -6.28 -8.87 -20.40
C ARG A 154 -6.48 -9.44 -19.00
N CYS A 155 -5.83 -8.86 -18.00
CA CYS A 155 -6.06 -9.15 -16.59
C CYS A 155 -7.51 -8.95 -16.18
N LEU A 156 -8.06 -7.74 -16.42
CA LEU A 156 -9.43 -7.40 -16.01
C LEU A 156 -10.48 -8.31 -16.63
N VAL A 157 -10.28 -8.70 -17.89
CA VAL A 157 -11.17 -9.67 -18.58
C VAL A 157 -11.06 -11.05 -17.93
N LYS A 158 -9.83 -11.53 -17.70
CA LYS A 158 -9.56 -12.86 -17.15
C LYS A 158 -10.09 -13.02 -15.73
N ASP A 159 -9.90 -12.00 -14.89
CA ASP A 159 -10.36 -12.02 -13.49
C ASP A 159 -11.86 -11.79 -13.37
N HIS A 160 -12.57 -11.61 -14.49
CA HIS A 160 -14.03 -11.49 -14.55
C HIS A 160 -14.57 -10.41 -13.61
N VAL A 161 -13.82 -9.30 -13.46
CA VAL A 161 -14.11 -8.24 -12.46
C VAL A 161 -15.52 -7.64 -12.67
N CYS A 162 -16.00 -7.60 -13.92
CA CYS A 162 -17.33 -7.12 -14.25
C CYS A 162 -18.44 -8.17 -14.11
N ASN A 163 -18.12 -9.46 -14.02
CA ASN A 163 -19.13 -10.51 -13.85
C ASN A 163 -19.75 -10.48 -12.45
N GLU A 164 -19.02 -9.99 -11.45
CA GLU A 164 -19.56 -9.79 -10.10
C GLU A 164 -20.77 -8.84 -10.08
N LEU A 165 -20.83 -7.92 -11.04
CA LEU A 165 -21.94 -6.99 -11.23
C LEU A 165 -23.09 -7.57 -12.04
N ASN A 166 -22.93 -8.73 -12.68
CA ASN A 166 -23.91 -9.27 -13.63
C ASN A 166 -25.15 -9.90 -12.97
N GLN A 167 -25.49 -9.43 -11.78
CA GLN A 167 -26.69 -9.83 -11.04
C GLN A 167 -27.89 -9.04 -11.53
N ASN A 168 -29.05 -9.69 -11.62
CA ASN A 168 -30.28 -9.02 -12.02
C ASN A 168 -30.73 -8.07 -10.91
N MET A 169 -30.58 -6.77 -11.12
CA MET A 169 -30.93 -5.73 -10.16
C MET A 169 -31.67 -4.57 -10.82
N THR A 170 -32.54 -3.91 -10.07
CA THR A 170 -33.28 -2.75 -10.60
C THR A 170 -32.37 -1.53 -10.72
N ALA A 171 -32.73 -0.60 -11.62
CA ALA A 171 -31.95 0.63 -11.82
C ALA A 171 -31.75 1.43 -10.51
N SER A 172 -32.78 1.52 -9.68
CA SER A 172 -32.71 2.24 -8.40
C SER A 172 -31.74 1.58 -7.41
N GLN A 173 -31.68 0.24 -7.38
CA GLN A 173 -30.70 -0.49 -6.59
C GLN A 173 -29.29 -0.25 -7.09
N PHE A 174 -29.07 -0.33 -8.41
CA PHE A 174 -27.78 -0.09 -9.03
C PHE A 174 -27.23 1.31 -8.73
N TYR A 175 -28.06 2.35 -8.88
CA TYR A 175 -27.65 3.73 -8.59
C TYR A 175 -27.34 4.01 -7.11
N GLN A 176 -27.77 3.14 -6.21
CA GLN A 176 -27.50 3.25 -4.77
C GLN A 176 -26.41 2.28 -4.31
N MET A 177 -25.78 1.56 -5.23
CA MET A 177 -24.71 0.61 -4.93
C MET A 177 -23.37 1.33 -4.77
N ASN A 178 -22.58 0.88 -3.78
CA ASN A 178 -21.20 1.30 -3.62
C ASN A 178 -20.32 0.43 -4.51
N LEU A 179 -20.09 0.87 -5.73
CA LEU A 179 -19.22 0.19 -6.69
C LEU A 179 -17.75 0.41 -6.31
N THR A 180 -16.90 -0.60 -6.53
CA THR A 180 -15.44 -0.39 -6.48
C THR A 180 -15.01 0.54 -7.62
N PRO A 181 -13.84 1.21 -7.52
CA PRO A 181 -13.35 2.07 -8.60
C PRO A 181 -13.35 1.37 -9.96
N ILE A 182 -12.81 0.15 -10.05
CA ILE A 182 -12.81 -0.65 -11.30
C ILE A 182 -14.22 -0.91 -11.80
N GLN A 183 -15.12 -1.36 -10.93
CA GLN A 183 -16.52 -1.61 -11.27
C GLN A 183 -17.22 -0.36 -11.84
N SER A 184 -16.98 0.79 -11.23
CA SER A 184 -17.59 2.08 -11.64
C SER A 184 -17.04 2.64 -12.96
N GLY A 185 -15.76 2.42 -13.25
CA GLY A 185 -15.08 3.01 -14.42
C GLY A 185 -14.95 2.08 -15.63
N CYS A 186 -14.95 0.76 -15.43
CA CYS A 186 -14.70 -0.22 -16.49
C CYS A 186 -15.94 -1.03 -16.90
N CYS A 187 -16.86 -1.28 -15.96
CA CYS A 187 -17.97 -2.23 -16.15
C CYS A 187 -19.31 -1.57 -16.52
N LYS A 188 -19.37 -0.24 -16.52
CA LYS A 188 -20.53 0.55 -16.95
C LYS A 188 -20.08 1.69 -17.88
N PRO A 189 -20.97 2.25 -18.71
CA PRO A 189 -20.67 3.48 -19.43
C PRO A 189 -20.63 4.67 -18.46
N PRO A 190 -19.97 5.77 -18.84
CA PRO A 190 -20.15 7.06 -18.16
C PRO A 190 -21.63 7.45 -18.19
N LEU A 191 -22.17 7.88 -17.05
CA LEU A 191 -23.58 8.24 -16.94
C LEU A 191 -23.90 9.53 -17.72
N SER A 192 -22.88 10.37 -17.99
CA SER A 192 -22.98 11.52 -18.90
C SER A 192 -23.36 11.16 -20.34
N CYS A 193 -23.12 9.93 -20.79
CA CYS A 193 -23.44 9.49 -22.14
C CYS A 193 -24.95 9.33 -22.39
N GLY A 194 -25.77 9.25 -21.33
CA GLY A 194 -27.22 9.17 -21.43
C GLY A 194 -27.77 7.83 -21.94
N TYR A 195 -27.02 6.73 -21.80
CA TYR A 195 -27.54 5.40 -22.09
C TYR A 195 -28.66 5.01 -21.11
N LYS A 196 -29.63 4.25 -21.60
CA LYS A 196 -30.71 3.67 -20.79
C LYS A 196 -30.22 2.39 -20.12
N TYR A 197 -30.39 2.32 -18.81
CA TYR A 197 -30.11 1.13 -18.02
C TYR A 197 -31.07 0.00 -18.40
N GLU A 198 -30.53 -1.19 -18.66
CA GLU A 198 -31.29 -2.44 -18.70
C GLU A 198 -30.80 -3.42 -17.64
N GLN A 199 -29.48 -3.63 -17.58
CA GLN A 199 -28.78 -4.44 -16.57
C GLN A 199 -27.45 -3.75 -16.20
N PRO A 200 -26.76 -4.16 -15.13
CA PRO A 200 -25.54 -3.50 -14.66
C PRO A 200 -24.47 -3.31 -15.73
N THR A 201 -24.29 -4.28 -16.62
CA THR A 201 -23.34 -4.27 -17.74
C THR A 201 -24.00 -4.10 -19.11
N ILE A 202 -25.33 -4.00 -19.18
CA ILE A 202 -26.08 -3.89 -20.44
C ILE A 202 -26.86 -2.58 -20.46
N TRP A 203 -26.49 -1.74 -21.42
CA TRP A 203 -27.04 -0.39 -21.56
C TRP A 203 -27.47 -0.17 -23.01
N THR A 204 -28.68 0.32 -23.23
CA THR A 204 -29.27 0.49 -24.56
C THR A 204 -29.69 1.93 -24.82
N GLY A 205 -30.03 2.26 -26.06
CA GLY A 205 -30.55 3.57 -26.44
C GLY A 205 -29.59 4.42 -27.27
N LEU A 206 -30.15 5.52 -27.77
CA LEU A 206 -29.43 6.49 -28.58
C LEU A 206 -28.56 7.38 -27.67
N ARG A 207 -27.35 7.72 -28.14
CA ARG A 207 -26.48 8.74 -27.54
C ARG A 207 -27.23 10.07 -27.51
N TYR A 208 -28.00 10.31 -26.45
CA TYR A 208 -28.96 11.42 -26.42
C TYR A 208 -28.28 12.74 -26.11
N TYR A 209 -27.13 12.73 -25.44
CA TYR A 209 -26.39 13.93 -25.07
C TYR A 209 -24.87 13.69 -25.25
N ASN A 210 -24.24 14.54 -26.06
CA ASN A 210 -22.80 14.66 -26.26
C ASN A 210 -22.05 13.47 -26.89
N ASN A 211 -22.08 13.41 -28.24
CA ASN A 211 -21.08 12.70 -29.06
C ASN A 211 -19.63 13.23 -28.91
N LEU A 212 -19.37 14.12 -27.95
CA LEU A 212 -18.09 14.81 -27.75
C LEU A 212 -17.15 14.07 -26.80
N GLU A 213 -17.68 13.24 -25.89
CA GLU A 213 -16.87 12.47 -24.95
C GLU A 213 -16.44 11.15 -25.61
N ASP A 214 -15.13 10.94 -25.75
CA ASP A 214 -14.58 9.80 -26.50
C ASP A 214 -14.89 8.46 -25.84
N ASP A 215 -15.05 8.43 -24.51
CA ASP A 215 -15.42 7.22 -23.78
C ASP A 215 -16.82 6.71 -24.13
N CYS A 216 -17.76 7.60 -24.44
CA CYS A 216 -19.07 7.20 -24.95
C CYS A 216 -18.97 6.47 -26.30
N LYS A 217 -17.92 6.71 -27.09
CA LYS A 217 -17.67 6.02 -28.38
C LYS A 217 -17.02 4.65 -28.21
N ARG A 218 -16.30 4.46 -27.11
CA ARG A 218 -15.57 3.22 -26.81
C ARG A 218 -16.44 2.18 -26.06
N TRP A 219 -17.54 2.60 -25.44
CA TRP A 219 -18.46 1.68 -24.76
C TRP A 219 -19.08 0.62 -25.70
N ASN A 220 -19.09 -0.64 -25.25
CA ASN A 220 -19.75 -1.75 -25.93
C ASN A 220 -20.32 -2.78 -24.92
N ASN A 221 -21.54 -3.29 -25.12
CA ASN A 221 -22.16 -4.28 -24.23
C ASN A 221 -21.52 -5.69 -24.30
N SER A 222 -20.54 -5.93 -25.18
CA SER A 222 -19.80 -7.20 -25.19
C SER A 222 -18.95 -7.37 -23.93
N ALA A 223 -19.04 -8.53 -23.27
CA ALA A 223 -18.33 -8.82 -22.03
C ALA A 223 -16.80 -8.64 -22.10
N ASP A 224 -16.19 -8.83 -23.27
CA ASP A 224 -14.74 -8.72 -23.48
C ASP A 224 -14.24 -7.29 -23.79
N THR A 225 -15.16 -6.34 -24.01
CA THR A 225 -14.83 -4.96 -24.39
C THR A 225 -15.31 -3.95 -23.35
N LEU A 226 -16.60 -3.99 -22.95
CA LEU A 226 -17.20 -3.06 -21.98
C LEU A 226 -16.69 -1.62 -22.15
N CYS A 227 -16.25 -0.97 -21.07
CA CYS A 227 -15.49 0.28 -21.13
C CYS A 227 -13.99 0.05 -20.88
N LEU A 228 -13.46 -1.14 -21.15
CA LEU A 228 -12.07 -1.49 -20.80
C LEU A 228 -11.03 -0.66 -21.55
N ASP A 229 -11.37 -0.15 -22.73
CA ASP A 229 -10.49 0.74 -23.51
C ASP A 229 -10.81 2.24 -23.27
N CYS A 230 -11.76 2.55 -22.38
CA CYS A 230 -12.11 3.92 -22.01
C CYS A 230 -11.03 4.55 -21.12
N ASP A 231 -10.94 5.87 -21.21
CA ASP A 231 -10.06 6.65 -20.38
C ASP A 231 -10.57 6.65 -18.92
N SER A 232 -11.89 6.69 -18.68
CA SER A 232 -12.45 6.42 -17.34
C SER A 232 -11.98 5.10 -16.73
N CYS A 233 -11.82 4.02 -17.51
CA CYS A 233 -11.34 2.74 -16.99
C CYS A 233 -9.84 2.76 -16.64
N LYS A 234 -9.01 3.43 -17.46
CA LYS A 234 -7.59 3.58 -17.13
C LYS A 234 -7.38 4.49 -15.90
N ALA A 235 -8.21 5.53 -15.76
CA ALA A 235 -8.17 6.46 -14.63
C ALA A 235 -8.47 5.77 -13.29
N VAL A 236 -9.38 4.79 -13.27
CA VAL A 236 -9.74 4.09 -12.02
C VAL A 236 -8.68 3.13 -11.50
N ILE A 237 -7.67 2.77 -12.30
CA ILE A 237 -6.59 1.87 -11.85
C ILE A 237 -5.78 2.49 -10.73
N ILE A 238 -5.51 3.80 -10.79
CA ILE A 238 -4.80 4.49 -9.71
C ILE A 238 -5.68 4.57 -8.45
N ALA A 239 -7.00 4.80 -8.63
CA ALA A 239 -7.95 4.81 -7.54
C ALA A 239 -8.10 3.43 -6.87
N ASP A 240 -8.07 2.36 -7.65
CA ASP A 240 -8.10 0.98 -7.14
C ASP A 240 -6.84 0.61 -6.36
N LEU A 241 -5.66 1.02 -6.87
CA LEU A 241 -4.38 0.85 -6.16
C LEU A 241 -4.41 1.52 -4.78
N GLN A 242 -5.00 2.70 -4.67
CA GLN A 242 -5.20 3.37 -3.39
C GLN A 242 -6.18 2.58 -2.50
N HIS A 243 -7.35 2.24 -3.04
CA HIS A 243 -8.45 1.64 -2.28
C HIS A 243 -8.09 0.26 -1.70
N ASN A 244 -7.49 -0.60 -2.51
CA ASN A 244 -7.24 -2.00 -2.14
C ASN A 244 -5.94 -2.19 -1.37
N SER A 245 -4.91 -1.38 -1.66
CA SER A 245 -3.54 -1.74 -1.26
C SER A 245 -3.05 -1.01 -0.01
N PHE A 246 -3.50 0.22 0.27
CA PHE A 246 -2.83 1.10 1.24
C PHE A 246 -3.76 1.95 2.10
N SER A 247 -4.67 1.31 2.84
CA SER A 247 -5.43 1.98 3.89
C SER A 247 -4.48 2.77 4.81
N VAL A 248 -4.75 4.07 4.99
CA VAL A 248 -3.97 4.97 5.85
C VAL A 248 -3.80 4.37 7.24
N THR A 249 -4.84 3.74 7.77
CA THR A 249 -4.86 3.06 9.06
C THR A 249 -3.79 1.97 9.15
N MET A 250 -3.66 1.12 8.13
CA MET A 250 -2.67 0.03 8.12
C MET A 250 -1.25 0.58 8.03
N ASN A 251 -1.02 1.64 7.25
CA ASN A 251 0.30 2.28 7.18
C ASN A 251 0.68 2.95 8.52
N VAL A 252 -0.24 3.64 9.19
CA VAL A 252 0.00 4.26 10.51
C VAL A 252 0.35 3.20 11.55
N LEU A 253 -0.43 2.11 11.60
CA LEU A 253 -0.16 0.99 12.50
C LEU A 253 1.23 0.40 12.27
N HIS A 254 1.60 0.22 11.00
CA HIS A 254 2.90 -0.30 10.60
C HIS A 254 4.07 0.60 11.04
N VAL A 255 3.92 1.92 10.90
CA VAL A 255 4.91 2.90 11.38
C VAL A 255 5.07 2.83 12.89
N ILE A 256 3.96 2.79 13.64
CA ILE A 256 3.98 2.71 15.11
C ILE A 256 4.67 1.43 15.57
N PHE A 257 4.31 0.30 14.96
CA PHE A 257 4.91 -1.00 15.28
C PHE A 257 6.44 -0.96 15.07
N SER A 258 6.90 -0.45 13.94
CA SER A 258 8.33 -0.39 13.67
C SER A 258 9.08 0.59 14.56
N LEU A 259 8.49 1.75 14.88
CA LEU A 259 9.07 2.67 15.87
C LEU A 259 9.22 1.99 17.24
N SER A 260 8.24 1.17 17.67
CA SER A 260 8.35 0.45 18.94
C SER A 260 9.53 -0.52 18.95
N ILE A 261 9.76 -1.25 17.86
CA ILE A 261 10.93 -2.14 17.70
C ILE A 261 12.22 -1.33 17.73
N GLY A 262 12.28 -0.23 16.97
CA GLY A 262 13.45 0.67 16.93
C GLY A 262 13.80 1.23 18.31
N ILE A 263 12.81 1.61 19.10
CA ILE A 263 12.99 2.11 20.48
C ILE A 263 13.56 1.00 21.39
N THR A 264 13.01 -0.22 21.33
CA THR A 264 13.54 -1.34 22.12
C THR A 264 14.98 -1.68 21.73
N GLY A 265 15.29 -1.68 20.43
CA GLY A 265 16.65 -1.85 19.93
C GLY A 265 17.60 -0.76 20.40
N TRP A 266 17.15 0.50 20.42
CA TRP A 266 17.95 1.64 20.88
C TRP A 266 18.35 1.50 22.35
N PHE A 267 17.39 1.18 23.23
CA PHE A 267 17.68 0.93 24.64
C PHE A 267 18.60 -0.27 24.83
N SER A 268 18.43 -1.33 24.03
CA SER A 268 19.33 -2.48 24.02
C SER A 268 20.76 -2.10 23.66
N TRP A 269 20.95 -1.29 22.61
CA TRP A 269 22.27 -0.84 22.18
C TRP A 269 22.94 0.08 23.21
N LEU A 270 22.19 1.04 23.78
CA LEU A 270 22.71 1.91 24.84
C LEU A 270 23.22 1.13 26.05
N ARG A 271 22.51 0.06 26.43
CA ARG A 271 22.94 -0.82 27.52
C ARG A 271 24.26 -1.51 27.21
N ILE A 272 24.42 -2.01 25.99
CA ILE A 272 25.66 -2.68 25.54
C ILE A 272 26.82 -1.69 25.51
N LEU A 273 26.61 -0.48 25.01
CA LEU A 273 27.61 0.59 25.07
C LEU A 273 28.03 0.87 26.52
N GLY A 274 27.07 0.94 27.45
CA GLY A 274 27.35 1.11 28.88
C GLY A 274 28.12 -0.05 29.53
N GLU A 275 28.00 -1.27 29.02
CA GLU A 275 28.79 -2.43 29.45
C GLU A 275 30.23 -2.39 28.91
N THR A 276 30.44 -1.89 27.68
CA THR A 276 31.79 -1.78 27.08
C THR A 276 32.66 -0.64 27.65
N GLN A 277 32.05 0.31 28.36
CA GLN A 277 32.73 1.47 28.95
C GLN A 277 33.06 1.30 30.45
N LYS A 278 32.75 0.13 31.03
CA LYS A 278 33.11 -0.25 32.40
C LYS A 278 34.26 -1.24 32.38
#